data_AF-A0A3A4AN39-F1
#
_entry.id   AF-A0A3A4AN39-F1
#
_cell.length_a   1.000
_cell.length_b   1.000
_cell.length_c   1.000
_cell.angle_alpha   90.00
_cell.angle_beta   90.00
_cell.angle_gamma   90.00
#
_symmetry.space_group_name_H-M   'P 1'
#
loop_
_entity.id
_entity.type
_entity.pdbx_description
1 polymer ?
#
loop_
_entity_poly.entity_id
_entity_poly.type
_entity_poly.pdbx_seq_one_letter_code
_entity_poly.pdbx_strand_id
1 'polypeptide(L)'
;MLRPAKYVAAGAAALALAALTACGSQSPTATDGGAKPPAAASEAASSAPAAPPKATIAEVSSLMQKQMETHKSAKIELTMDAAGQSTKSIMAFSLASGTPEIDMKMNDPQQGEIRMVILKDALYMQTGKDAAPGKPWVKVSFDSKDPASAMFKAIGGAMSSSVKMAQNSELNAAGELVSSTQEKVGSTDTTHHTIKIKMDEAFEKIDIKKYIKDTLGSVKSALPPGEAAKLENETAGITDQQIAEVKKMFKGVVATYELWVDGQGLPVKSSMDMPIQGKSTKMDMVYSEWGKVTVQAPPADKTVDMKDVKQ
;
A
#
# COMPACT_ATOMS: atom_id res chain seq x y z
N MET A 1 25.99 -30.95 -26.24
CA MET A 1 26.48 -29.57 -26.01
C MET A 1 25.41 -28.59 -26.50
N LEU A 2 24.60 -28.03 -25.60
CA LEU A 2 23.68 -26.93 -25.88
C LEU A 2 23.88 -25.87 -24.79
N ARG A 3 23.95 -24.61 -25.22
CA ARG A 3 24.32 -23.43 -24.43
C ARG A 3 23.20 -23.06 -23.42
N PRO A 4 23.52 -22.60 -22.20
CA PRO A 4 22.51 -22.11 -21.27
C PRO A 4 22.06 -20.70 -21.67
N ALA A 5 20.75 -20.55 -21.90
CA ALA A 5 20.09 -19.26 -22.08
C ALA A 5 20.04 -18.53 -20.72
N LYS A 6 20.59 -17.31 -20.69
CA LYS A 6 20.56 -16.41 -19.54
C LYS A 6 19.18 -15.78 -19.46
N TYR A 7 18.35 -16.21 -18.51
CA TYR A 7 17.18 -15.45 -18.06
C TYR A 7 17.60 -14.65 -16.83
N VAL A 8 17.78 -13.34 -17.03
CA VAL A 8 17.98 -12.37 -15.94
C VAL A 8 16.59 -12.03 -15.41
N ALA A 9 16.34 -12.39 -14.15
CA ALA A 9 15.13 -12.05 -13.42
C ALA A 9 15.05 -10.53 -13.22
N ALA A 10 14.06 -9.91 -13.86
CA ALA A 10 13.64 -8.54 -13.57
C ALA A 10 12.59 -8.59 -12.45
N GLY A 11 12.86 -7.93 -11.33
CA GLY A 11 11.99 -7.93 -10.16
C GLY A 11 11.83 -6.54 -9.56
N ALA A 12 10.55 -6.13 -9.44
CA ALA A 12 10.03 -5.01 -8.66
C ALA A 12 10.19 -3.57 -9.20
N ALA A 13 9.55 -3.30 -10.33
CA ALA A 13 8.80 -2.05 -10.61
C ALA A 13 8.13 -2.18 -11.99
N ALA A 14 7.14 -3.07 -12.11
CA ALA A 14 6.36 -3.20 -13.33
C ALA A 14 4.88 -3.16 -12.96
N LEU A 15 4.36 -1.93 -12.83
CA LEU A 15 2.94 -1.70 -13.02
C LEU A 15 2.58 -2.22 -14.42
N ALA A 16 1.62 -3.13 -14.44
CA ALA A 16 1.22 -3.98 -15.55
C ALA A 16 1.17 -3.27 -16.92
N LEU A 17 2.16 -3.59 -17.77
CA LEU A 17 2.14 -3.35 -19.22
C LEU A 17 1.91 -4.68 -19.93
N ALA A 18 0.70 -5.24 -19.86
CA ALA A 18 0.21 -6.25 -20.79
C ALA A 18 -1.28 -6.53 -20.59
N ALA A 19 -2.13 -6.00 -21.49
CA ALA A 19 -3.30 -6.65 -22.09
C ALA A 19 -4.24 -5.60 -22.69
N LEU A 20 -3.90 -5.12 -23.89
CA LEU A 20 -4.82 -4.46 -24.81
C LEU A 20 -5.32 -5.53 -25.78
N THR A 21 -6.61 -5.82 -25.79
CA THR A 21 -7.35 -6.25 -26.99
C THR A 21 -8.86 -6.18 -26.74
N ALA A 22 -9.56 -5.57 -27.71
CA ALA A 22 -11.00 -5.60 -27.99
C ALA A 22 -11.93 -4.83 -27.02
N CYS A 23 -12.42 -3.65 -27.45
CA CYS A 23 -13.73 -3.40 -28.09
C CYS A 23 -14.91 -3.48 -27.09
N GLY A 24 -15.86 -2.55 -27.01
CA GLY A 24 -16.17 -1.36 -27.79
C GLY A 24 -17.49 -0.73 -27.27
N SER A 25 -17.64 0.56 -27.54
CA SER A 25 -18.87 1.29 -27.94
C SER A 25 -20.23 0.99 -27.26
N GLN A 26 -20.77 1.97 -26.50
CA GLN A 26 -21.99 2.75 -26.84
C GLN A 26 -22.63 3.43 -25.61
N SER A 27 -22.71 4.77 -25.66
CA SER A 27 -23.84 5.57 -25.15
C SER A 27 -24.64 6.03 -26.39
N PRO A 28 -25.87 6.61 -26.34
CA PRO A 28 -26.55 7.31 -25.23
C PRO A 28 -28.06 6.96 -25.11
N THR A 29 -28.89 7.57 -24.25
CA THR A 29 -29.65 8.81 -24.56
C THR A 29 -30.50 9.21 -23.33
N ALA A 30 -30.60 10.53 -23.11
CA ALA A 30 -31.45 11.19 -22.15
C ALA A 30 -32.95 11.11 -22.51
N THR A 31 -33.83 11.27 -21.52
CA THR A 31 -35.18 11.81 -21.80
C THR A 31 -35.56 12.77 -20.69
N ASP A 32 -35.87 13.97 -21.16
CA ASP A 32 -36.35 15.15 -20.47
C ASP A 32 -37.85 15.01 -20.15
N GLY A 33 -38.34 15.70 -19.12
CA GLY A 33 -39.73 15.60 -18.69
C GLY A 33 -40.02 16.42 -17.44
N GLY A 34 -40.09 17.74 -17.60
CA GLY A 34 -40.43 18.67 -16.53
C GLY A 34 -41.91 18.66 -16.12
N ALA A 35 -42.16 19.02 -14.86
CA ALA A 35 -43.33 19.78 -14.41
C ALA A 35 -43.08 20.38 -13.01
N LYS A 36 -43.48 21.64 -12.83
CA LYS A 36 -43.44 22.49 -11.61
C LYS A 36 -44.74 23.34 -11.63
N PRO A 37 -45.27 23.96 -10.53
CA PRO A 37 -45.38 23.67 -9.08
C PRO A 37 -46.89 23.79 -8.62
N PRO A 38 -47.26 23.99 -7.33
CA PRO A 38 -47.06 25.26 -6.58
C PRO A 38 -46.56 25.09 -5.13
N ALA A 39 -46.08 26.21 -4.60
CA ALA A 39 -45.52 26.39 -3.27
C ALA A 39 -46.60 26.43 -2.17
N ALA A 40 -46.29 25.81 -1.03
CA ALA A 40 -46.84 26.16 0.27
C ALA A 40 -45.67 26.31 1.25
N ALA A 41 -45.57 27.48 1.85
CA ALA A 41 -44.59 27.83 2.86
C ALA A 41 -44.88 27.05 4.15
N SER A 42 -43.85 26.42 4.69
CA SER A 42 -43.78 26.02 6.09
C SER A 42 -42.38 26.37 6.56
N GLU A 43 -42.28 27.51 7.27
CA GLU A 43 -41.14 27.82 8.12
C GLU A 43 -41.05 26.77 9.23
N ALA A 44 -40.25 25.74 8.98
CA ALA A 44 -39.62 24.97 10.04
C ALA A 44 -38.17 25.42 10.07
N ALA A 45 -37.73 25.94 11.21
CA ALA A 45 -36.35 26.26 11.50
C ALA A 45 -35.50 24.99 11.37
N SER A 46 -35.01 24.74 10.16
CA SER A 46 -34.02 23.72 9.87
C SER A 46 -32.70 24.24 10.41
N SER A 47 -32.37 23.86 11.63
CA SER A 47 -30.99 23.85 12.12
C SER A 47 -30.20 22.91 11.19
N ALA A 48 -29.69 23.48 10.09
CA ALA A 48 -28.71 22.80 9.27
C ALA A 48 -27.57 22.38 10.22
N PRO A 49 -27.16 21.10 10.23
CA PRO A 49 -25.96 20.72 10.94
C PRO A 49 -24.84 21.63 10.47
N ALA A 50 -24.13 22.25 11.40
CA ALA A 50 -22.90 22.96 11.10
C ALA A 50 -22.06 22.06 10.20
N ALA A 51 -21.57 22.59 9.08
CA ALA A 51 -20.67 21.85 8.20
C ALA A 51 -19.60 21.17 9.07
N PRO A 52 -19.38 19.85 8.93
CA PRO A 52 -18.45 19.16 9.80
C PRO A 52 -17.09 19.86 9.72
N PRO A 53 -16.36 19.96 10.85
CA PRO A 53 -15.01 20.51 10.84
C PRO A 53 -14.22 19.79 9.74
N LYS A 54 -13.42 20.54 8.99
CA LYS A 54 -12.60 20.03 7.88
C LYS A 54 -11.55 19.07 8.42
N ALA A 55 -11.92 17.83 8.72
CA ALA A 55 -10.98 16.75 8.96
C ALA A 55 -10.16 16.52 7.67
N THR A 56 -8.93 17.00 7.65
CA THR A 56 -7.99 16.86 6.54
C THR A 56 -7.33 15.49 6.56
N ILE A 57 -6.77 15.05 5.42
CA ILE A 57 -5.91 13.84 5.40
C ILE A 57 -4.77 13.99 6.42
N ALA A 58 -4.28 15.20 6.68
CA ALA A 58 -3.25 15.44 7.67
C ALA A 58 -3.70 15.07 9.10
N GLU A 59 -4.95 15.33 9.48
CA GLU A 59 -5.49 14.93 10.78
C GLU A 59 -5.67 13.42 10.88
N VAL A 60 -6.16 12.78 9.82
CA VAL A 60 -6.23 11.32 9.70
C VAL A 60 -4.85 10.67 9.85
N SER A 61 -3.86 11.17 9.11
CA SER A 61 -2.49 10.66 9.14
C SER A 61 -1.85 10.87 10.51
N SER A 62 -2.07 12.03 11.14
CA SER A 62 -1.57 12.33 12.49
C SER A 62 -2.22 11.43 13.54
N LEU A 63 -3.52 11.14 13.39
CA LEU A 63 -4.22 10.21 14.25
C LEU A 63 -3.62 8.80 14.14
N MET A 64 -3.43 8.29 12.93
CA MET A 64 -2.85 6.97 12.73
C MET A 64 -1.42 6.89 13.30
N GLN A 65 -0.59 7.92 13.09
CA GLN A 65 0.75 8.00 13.69
C GLN A 65 0.71 7.97 15.22
N LYS A 66 -0.16 8.78 15.84
CA LYS A 66 -0.33 8.81 17.29
C LYS A 66 -0.73 7.44 17.85
N GLN A 67 -1.63 6.73 17.17
CA GLN A 67 -2.05 5.40 17.62
C GLN A 67 -0.94 4.36 17.46
N MET A 68 -0.16 4.44 16.38
CA MET A 68 1.04 3.62 16.18
C MET A 68 2.08 3.84 17.30
N GLU A 69 2.33 5.09 17.69
CA GLU A 69 3.26 5.41 18.79
C GLU A 69 2.75 4.92 20.15
N THR A 70 1.43 5.02 20.36
CA THR A 70 0.78 4.65 21.62
C THR A 70 0.72 3.13 21.80
N HIS A 71 0.23 2.41 20.79
CA HIS A 71 -0.03 0.98 20.88
C HIS A 71 1.15 0.12 20.41
N LYS A 72 2.05 0.65 19.58
CA LYS A 72 3.28 0.01 19.08
C LYS A 72 3.08 -1.29 18.29
N SER A 73 1.91 -1.90 18.28
CA SER A 73 1.61 -3.08 17.49
C SER A 73 0.13 -3.12 17.08
N ALA A 74 -0.16 -3.77 15.96
CA ALA A 74 -1.52 -4.12 15.56
C ALA A 74 -1.48 -5.21 14.47
N LYS A 75 -2.67 -5.73 14.17
CA LYS A 75 -2.93 -6.64 13.06
C LYS A 75 -3.78 -5.93 12.02
N ILE A 76 -3.38 -6.09 10.77
CA ILE A 76 -4.00 -5.49 9.59
C ILE A 76 -4.38 -6.63 8.66
N GLU A 77 -5.66 -6.74 8.35
CA GLU A 77 -6.14 -7.56 7.25
C GLU A 77 -6.28 -6.68 6.01
N LEU A 78 -5.54 -6.98 4.96
CA LEU A 78 -5.55 -6.26 3.70
C LEU A 78 -6.24 -7.11 2.63
N THR A 79 -7.20 -6.52 1.94
CA THR A 79 -7.81 -7.07 0.72
C THR A 79 -7.51 -6.11 -0.43
N MET A 80 -6.93 -6.62 -1.50
CA MET A 80 -6.64 -5.85 -2.71
C MET A 80 -7.38 -6.48 -3.88
N ASP A 81 -8.28 -5.71 -4.50
CA ASP A 81 -8.99 -6.08 -5.70
C ASP A 81 -8.40 -5.31 -6.88
N ALA A 82 -7.75 -6.02 -7.80
CA ALA A 82 -7.16 -5.44 -8.99
C ALA A 82 -7.46 -6.32 -10.20
N ALA A 83 -7.98 -5.71 -11.28
CA ALA A 83 -8.24 -6.41 -12.56
C ALA A 83 -9.10 -7.69 -12.44
N GLY A 84 -10.04 -7.72 -11.49
CA GLY A 84 -10.93 -8.88 -11.25
C GLY A 84 -10.31 -10.01 -10.43
N GLN A 85 -9.09 -9.81 -9.90
CA GLN A 85 -8.46 -10.71 -8.94
C GLN A 85 -8.48 -10.06 -7.55
N SER A 86 -8.85 -10.84 -6.54
CA SER A 86 -8.83 -10.44 -5.15
C SER A 86 -7.72 -11.18 -4.42
N THR A 87 -6.82 -10.45 -3.78
CA THR A 87 -5.74 -11.00 -2.96
C THR A 87 -5.91 -10.54 -1.53
N LYS A 88 -5.91 -11.51 -0.61
CA LYS A 88 -5.98 -11.26 0.82
C LYS A 88 -4.62 -11.48 1.46
N SER A 89 -4.20 -10.53 2.29
CA SER A 89 -3.03 -10.68 3.16
C SER A 89 -3.36 -10.25 4.59
N ILE A 90 -2.68 -10.88 5.54
CA ILE A 90 -2.77 -10.55 6.96
C ILE A 90 -1.37 -10.13 7.38
N MET A 91 -1.24 -8.94 7.93
CA MET A 91 0.00 -8.37 8.44
C MET A 91 -0.14 -8.09 9.93
N ALA A 92 0.77 -8.61 10.73
CA ALA A 92 1.02 -8.18 12.10
C ALA A 92 2.26 -7.30 12.08
N PHE A 93 2.21 -6.12 12.72
CA PHE A 93 3.39 -5.29 12.92
C PHE A 93 3.61 -5.03 14.41
N SER A 94 4.87 -4.84 14.80
CA SER A 94 5.30 -4.51 16.15
C SER A 94 6.50 -3.56 16.10
N LEU A 95 6.52 -2.59 17.01
CA LEU A 95 7.61 -1.66 17.31
C LEU A 95 8.12 -1.87 18.75
N ALA A 96 7.70 -2.95 19.42
CA ALA A 96 7.96 -3.18 20.83
C ALA A 96 9.46 -3.31 21.15
N SER A 97 10.27 -3.81 20.21
CA SER A 97 11.72 -3.95 20.34
C SER A 97 12.52 -2.70 19.96
N GLY A 98 11.85 -1.61 19.54
CA GLY A 98 12.48 -0.40 19.02
C GLY A 98 12.92 -0.49 17.55
N THR A 99 12.74 -1.66 16.92
CA THR A 99 12.88 -1.87 15.47
C THR A 99 11.58 -2.45 14.91
N PRO A 100 11.18 -2.09 13.68
CA PRO A 100 10.00 -2.69 13.07
C PRO A 100 10.12 -4.21 12.90
N GLU A 101 9.15 -4.92 13.45
CA GLU A 101 8.95 -6.36 13.27
C GLU A 101 7.64 -6.56 12.53
N ILE A 102 7.64 -7.45 11.53
CA ILE A 102 6.50 -7.65 10.65
C ILE A 102 6.29 -9.14 10.44
N ASP A 103 5.07 -9.63 10.58
CA ASP A 103 4.66 -10.98 10.18
C ASP A 103 3.54 -10.84 9.16
N MET A 104 3.84 -11.16 7.91
CA MET A 104 2.93 -11.03 6.79
C MET A 104 2.62 -12.41 6.22
N LYS A 105 1.35 -12.76 6.19
CA LYS A 105 0.81 -13.93 5.52
C LYS A 105 0.03 -13.47 4.28
N MET A 106 0.44 -13.92 3.11
CA MET A 106 -0.17 -13.59 1.84
C MET A 106 -0.67 -14.86 1.18
N ASN A 107 -1.88 -14.83 0.63
CA ASN A 107 -2.39 -15.92 -0.18
C ASN A 107 -2.28 -15.54 -1.66
N ASP A 108 -1.31 -16.12 -2.38
CA ASP A 108 -1.17 -15.93 -3.81
C ASP A 108 -1.92 -17.05 -4.56
N PRO A 109 -2.89 -16.73 -5.45
CA PRO A 109 -3.65 -17.77 -6.16
C PRO A 109 -2.81 -18.72 -7.02
N GLN A 110 -1.61 -18.31 -7.45
CA GLN A 110 -0.72 -19.11 -8.29
C GLN A 110 0.35 -19.85 -7.48
N GLN A 111 0.86 -19.24 -6.40
CA GLN A 111 1.99 -19.76 -5.62
C GLN A 111 1.59 -20.33 -4.25
N GLY A 112 0.32 -20.19 -3.86
CA GLY A 112 -0.21 -20.63 -2.58
C GLY A 112 0.10 -19.65 -1.44
N GLU A 113 0.04 -20.16 -0.21
CA GLU A 113 0.32 -19.35 0.97
C GLU A 113 1.82 -19.07 1.10
N ILE A 114 2.16 -17.79 1.19
CA ILE A 114 3.50 -17.30 1.48
C ILE A 114 3.43 -16.57 2.82
N ARG A 115 4.31 -16.92 3.74
CA ARG A 115 4.46 -16.20 5.01
C ARG A 115 5.86 -15.63 5.12
N MET A 116 5.95 -14.40 5.58
CA MET A 116 7.17 -13.64 5.70
C MET A 116 7.24 -13.05 7.10
N VAL A 117 8.34 -13.27 7.81
CA VAL A 117 8.60 -12.64 9.11
C VAL A 117 9.86 -11.81 8.99
N ILE A 118 9.75 -10.51 9.22
CA ILE A 118 10.87 -9.56 9.28
C ILE A 118 11.13 -9.27 10.76
N LEU A 119 12.34 -9.54 11.20
CA LEU A 119 12.85 -9.16 12.52
C LEU A 119 14.06 -8.23 12.35
N LYS A 120 14.64 -7.80 13.47
CA LYS A 120 15.80 -6.90 13.48
C LYS A 120 17.02 -7.42 12.71
N ASP A 121 17.32 -8.71 12.83
CA ASP A 121 18.55 -9.33 12.33
C ASP A 121 18.35 -10.14 11.05
N ALA A 122 17.12 -10.59 10.79
CA ALA A 122 16.85 -11.51 9.71
C ALA A 122 15.42 -11.43 9.17
N LEU A 123 15.29 -11.87 7.93
CA LEU A 123 14.05 -12.23 7.29
C LEU A 123 13.86 -13.74 7.34
N TYR A 124 12.62 -14.17 7.55
CA TYR A 124 12.21 -15.56 7.44
C TYR A 124 11.11 -15.66 6.38
N MET A 125 11.24 -16.62 5.48
CA MET A 125 10.25 -16.88 4.44
C MET A 125 9.80 -18.33 4.51
N GLN A 126 8.48 -18.52 4.52
CA GLN A 126 7.83 -19.79 4.33
C GLN A 126 7.09 -19.74 3.00
N THR A 127 7.42 -20.67 2.12
CA THR A 127 6.63 -20.91 0.90
C THR A 127 5.81 -22.18 1.09
N GLY A 128 4.82 -22.43 0.24
CA GLY A 128 4.03 -23.66 0.28
C GLY A 128 4.81 -24.98 0.06
N LYS A 129 6.14 -24.92 -0.01
CA LYS A 129 7.05 -26.08 -0.15
C LYS A 129 8.19 -25.98 0.86
N ASP A 130 8.64 -27.15 1.32
CA ASP A 130 9.83 -27.29 2.17
C ASP A 130 11.10 -26.86 1.41
N ALA A 131 11.88 -25.96 2.00
CA ALA A 131 13.16 -25.54 1.44
C ALA A 131 14.30 -26.53 1.74
N ALA A 132 14.16 -27.29 2.83
CA ALA A 132 14.94 -28.47 3.15
C ALA A 132 14.02 -29.49 3.86
N PRO A 133 14.36 -30.79 3.93
CA PRO A 133 13.47 -31.81 4.50
C PRO A 133 12.97 -31.45 5.90
N GLY A 134 11.66 -31.22 6.05
CA GLY A 134 11.02 -30.86 7.32
C GLY A 134 11.24 -29.41 7.78
N LYS A 135 11.84 -28.58 6.92
CA LYS A 135 12.20 -27.18 7.17
C LYS A 135 11.50 -26.27 6.15
N PRO A 136 10.26 -25.84 6.45
CA PRO A 136 9.49 -24.98 5.57
C PRO A 136 9.96 -23.52 5.59
N TRP A 137 10.78 -23.12 6.58
CA TRP A 137 11.26 -21.75 6.72
C TRP A 137 12.70 -21.60 6.23
N VAL A 138 12.93 -20.54 5.45
CA VAL A 138 14.26 -20.09 5.07
C VAL A 138 14.60 -18.81 5.81
N LYS A 139 15.73 -18.79 6.50
CA LYS A 139 16.30 -17.60 7.14
C LYS A 139 17.27 -16.90 6.19
N VAL A 140 17.13 -15.59 6.05
CA VAL A 140 18.08 -14.70 5.36
C VAL A 140 18.55 -13.66 6.35
N SER A 141 19.84 -13.69 6.70
CA SER A 141 20.45 -12.74 7.62
C SER A 141 20.73 -11.40 6.93
N PHE A 142 20.50 -10.27 7.59
CA PHE A 142 20.74 -8.94 7.00
C PHE A 142 22.21 -8.50 7.04
N ASP A 143 23.01 -9.13 7.89
CA ASP A 143 24.47 -8.92 7.98
C ASP A 143 25.26 -9.79 6.97
N SER A 144 24.59 -10.69 6.25
CA SER A 144 25.22 -11.53 5.24
C SER A 144 25.70 -10.68 4.05
N LYS A 145 26.78 -11.14 3.40
CA LYS A 145 27.33 -10.53 2.17
C LYS A 145 26.68 -11.09 0.90
N ASP A 146 25.65 -11.91 1.02
CA ASP A 146 25.05 -12.63 -0.09
C ASP A 146 24.12 -11.72 -0.91
N PRO A 147 23.95 -11.94 -2.23
CA PRO A 147 23.10 -11.12 -3.09
C PRO A 147 21.65 -10.98 -2.59
N ALA A 148 21.13 -12.00 -1.89
CA ALA A 148 19.80 -11.95 -1.30
C ALA A 148 19.67 -10.86 -0.21
N SER A 149 20.68 -10.65 0.64
CA SER A 149 20.62 -9.64 1.71
C SER A 149 20.62 -8.21 1.15
N ALA A 150 21.33 -7.98 0.04
CA ALA A 150 21.33 -6.71 -0.70
C ALA A 150 19.92 -6.38 -1.23
N MET A 151 19.25 -7.35 -1.84
CA MET A 151 17.88 -7.21 -2.32
C MET A 151 16.91 -6.86 -1.19
N PHE A 152 17.06 -7.48 -0.01
CA PHE A 152 16.17 -7.18 1.12
C PHE A 152 16.44 -5.81 1.75
N LYS A 153 17.69 -5.34 1.80
CA LYS A 153 17.98 -3.96 2.20
C LYS A 153 17.34 -2.95 1.25
N ALA A 154 17.35 -3.24 -0.06
CA ALA A 154 16.67 -2.42 -1.06
C ALA A 154 15.14 -2.39 -0.83
N ILE A 155 14.52 -3.54 -0.56
CA ILE A 155 13.08 -3.63 -0.23
C ILE A 155 12.76 -2.85 1.06
N GLY A 156 13.60 -2.98 2.10
CA GLY A 156 13.45 -2.22 3.34
C GLY A 156 13.54 -0.70 3.13
N GLY A 157 14.49 -0.24 2.29
CA GLY A 157 14.60 1.17 1.88
C GLY A 157 13.37 1.67 1.13
N ALA A 158 12.85 0.88 0.20
CA ALA A 158 11.63 1.19 -0.55
C ALA A 158 10.39 1.26 0.35
N MET A 159 10.26 0.33 1.30
CA MET A 159 9.16 0.32 2.27
C MET A 159 9.21 1.55 3.20
N SER A 160 10.40 1.89 3.71
CA SER A 160 10.61 3.11 4.50
C SER A 160 10.23 4.38 3.72
N SER A 161 10.61 4.45 2.44
CA SER A 161 10.27 5.58 1.57
C SER A 161 8.77 5.67 1.30
N SER A 162 8.07 4.53 1.18
CA SER A 162 6.61 4.49 1.02
C SER A 162 5.88 5.00 2.26
N VAL A 163 6.35 4.63 3.46
CA VAL A 163 5.83 5.16 4.73
C VAL A 163 6.06 6.67 4.82
N LYS A 164 7.27 7.15 4.47
CA LYS A 164 7.57 8.59 4.43
C LYS A 164 6.69 9.35 3.42
N MET A 165 6.27 8.71 2.31
CA MET A 165 5.37 9.32 1.33
C MET A 165 3.94 9.46 1.87
N ALA A 166 3.40 8.43 2.53
CA ALA A 166 2.10 8.56 3.21
C ALA A 166 2.13 9.66 4.30
N GLN A 167 3.31 9.91 4.86
CA GLN A 167 3.54 11.00 5.80
C GLN A 167 3.83 12.36 5.11
N ASN A 168 4.04 12.40 3.79
CA ASN A 168 4.31 13.66 3.11
C ASN A 168 3.04 14.53 3.08
N SER A 169 3.13 15.71 3.71
CA SER A 169 2.04 16.67 3.85
C SER A 169 1.50 17.17 2.51
N GLU A 170 2.32 17.16 1.45
CA GLU A 170 1.93 17.64 0.11
C GLU A 170 0.90 16.73 -0.58
N LEU A 171 1.02 15.40 -0.43
CA LEU A 171 0.03 14.45 -0.93
C LEU A 171 -1.28 14.56 -0.11
N ASN A 172 -1.12 14.71 1.21
CA ASN A 172 -2.23 14.89 2.15
C ASN A 172 -2.99 16.22 1.91
N ALA A 173 -2.32 17.24 1.36
CA ALA A 173 -2.91 18.53 1.01
C ALA A 173 -3.74 18.53 -0.29
N ALA A 174 -3.77 17.42 -1.04
CA ALA A 174 -4.60 17.26 -2.23
C ALA A 174 -5.96 16.58 -1.95
N GLY A 175 -6.19 16.14 -0.71
CA GLY A 175 -7.45 15.53 -0.28
C GLY A 175 -8.48 16.56 0.16
N GLU A 176 -9.70 16.41 -0.34
CA GLU A 176 -10.88 17.13 0.11
C GLU A 176 -11.78 16.19 0.93
N LEU A 177 -12.06 16.56 2.18
CA LEU A 177 -13.08 15.86 2.98
C LEU A 177 -14.46 16.13 2.40
N VAL A 178 -15.13 15.07 1.99
CA VAL A 178 -16.48 15.13 1.43
C VAL A 178 -17.53 14.98 2.52
N SER A 179 -17.30 14.05 3.46
CA SER A 179 -18.26 13.74 4.51
C SER A 179 -17.61 13.14 5.74
N SER A 180 -18.28 13.33 6.87
CA SER A 180 -17.99 12.70 8.15
C SER A 180 -19.31 12.27 8.77
N THR A 181 -19.53 10.97 8.91
CA THR A 181 -20.80 10.41 9.41
C THR A 181 -20.55 9.36 10.47
N GLN A 182 -21.54 9.09 11.33
CA GLN A 182 -21.44 7.97 12.28
C GLN A 182 -21.92 6.69 11.60
N GLU A 183 -21.13 5.63 11.70
CA GLU A 183 -21.40 4.33 11.10
C GLU A 183 -20.87 3.20 12.01
N LYS A 184 -21.45 2.01 11.91
CA LYS A 184 -20.92 0.82 12.60
C LYS A 184 -20.08 -0.02 11.65
N VAL A 185 -18.88 -0.39 12.12
CA VAL A 185 -18.06 -1.43 11.48
C VAL A 185 -18.09 -2.65 12.38
N GLY A 186 -18.83 -3.69 11.96
CA GLY A 186 -19.14 -4.83 12.82
C GLY A 186 -19.94 -4.39 14.04
N SER A 187 -19.40 -4.61 15.24
CA SER A 187 -20.00 -4.18 16.52
C SER A 187 -19.48 -2.84 17.03
N THR A 188 -18.52 -2.21 16.35
CA THR A 188 -17.83 -1.00 16.81
C THR A 188 -18.50 0.24 16.22
N ASP A 189 -18.89 1.18 17.10
CA ASP A 189 -19.30 2.52 16.69
C ASP A 189 -18.09 3.31 16.17
N THR A 190 -18.21 3.87 14.97
CA THR A 190 -17.12 4.57 14.29
C THR A 190 -17.59 5.87 13.64
N THR A 191 -16.68 6.83 13.52
CA THR A 191 -16.81 7.97 12.62
C THR A 191 -16.19 7.61 11.27
N HIS A 192 -17.02 7.61 10.23
CA HIS A 192 -16.64 7.37 8.85
C HIS A 192 -16.34 8.69 8.15
N HIS A 193 -15.09 8.87 7.74
CA HIS A 193 -14.60 9.96 6.92
C HIS A 193 -14.46 9.51 5.46
N THR A 194 -15.01 10.28 4.53
CA THR A 194 -14.83 10.08 3.08
C THR A 194 -14.05 11.24 2.51
N ILE A 195 -12.95 10.94 1.83
CA ILE A 195 -12.01 11.91 1.29
C ILE A 195 -11.84 11.65 -0.20
N LYS A 196 -11.95 12.69 -1.03
CA LYS A 196 -11.64 12.63 -2.45
C LYS A 196 -10.28 13.23 -2.71
N ILE A 197 -9.43 12.51 -3.43
CA ILE A 197 -8.08 12.93 -3.78
C ILE A 197 -8.01 13.06 -5.29
N LYS A 198 -7.82 14.29 -5.77
CA LYS A 198 -7.58 14.54 -7.19
C LYS A 198 -6.13 14.24 -7.50
N MET A 199 -5.89 13.10 -8.14
CA MET A 199 -4.54 12.57 -8.30
C MET A 199 -3.70 13.43 -9.25
N ASP A 200 -4.31 14.04 -10.27
CA ASP A 200 -3.64 14.98 -11.15
C ASP A 200 -3.13 16.22 -10.41
N GLU A 201 -3.98 16.87 -9.62
CA GLU A 201 -3.59 18.00 -8.77
C GLU A 201 -2.53 17.60 -7.73
N ALA A 202 -2.62 16.38 -7.17
CA ALA A 202 -1.61 15.85 -6.24
C ALA A 202 -0.24 15.69 -6.92
N PHE A 203 -0.21 15.09 -8.12
CA PHE A 203 1.02 14.88 -8.90
C PHE A 203 1.62 16.16 -9.48
N GLU A 204 0.87 17.25 -9.59
CA GLU A 204 1.43 18.57 -9.92
C GLU A 204 2.26 19.14 -8.78
N LYS A 205 1.89 18.87 -7.53
CA LYS A 205 2.60 19.35 -6.34
C LYS A 205 3.84 18.53 -6.01
N ILE A 206 3.95 17.32 -6.54
CA ILE A 206 5.09 16.42 -6.31
C ILE A 206 6.13 16.61 -7.42
N ASP A 207 7.37 16.89 -7.04
CA ASP A 207 8.50 16.70 -7.96
C ASP A 207 8.78 15.19 -8.10
N ILE A 208 8.17 14.58 -9.11
CA ILE A 208 8.28 13.13 -9.38
C ILE A 208 9.75 12.73 -9.62
N LYS A 209 10.58 13.58 -10.26
CA LYS A 209 12.00 13.27 -10.47
C LYS A 209 12.73 13.25 -9.14
N LYS A 210 12.53 14.26 -8.30
CA LYS A 210 13.12 14.33 -6.97
C LYS A 210 12.65 13.18 -6.10
N TYR A 211 11.36 12.88 -6.10
CA TYR A 211 10.78 11.77 -5.34
C TYR A 211 11.40 10.42 -5.72
N ILE A 212 11.51 10.15 -7.02
CA ILE A 212 12.14 8.92 -7.51
C ILE A 212 13.62 8.93 -7.11
N LYS A 213 14.34 10.04 -7.29
CA LYS A 213 15.74 10.17 -6.88
C LYS A 213 15.96 9.93 -5.38
N ASP A 214 15.08 10.47 -4.53
CA ASP A 214 15.17 10.32 -3.08
C ASP A 214 14.88 8.87 -2.65
N THR A 215 13.84 8.26 -3.24
CA THR A 215 13.51 6.84 -3.05
C THR A 215 14.68 5.96 -3.47
N LEU A 216 15.29 6.25 -4.62
CA LEU A 216 16.46 5.52 -5.12
C LEU A 216 17.71 5.76 -4.28
N GLY A 217 17.91 6.96 -3.73
CA GLY A 217 18.99 7.23 -2.79
C GLY A 217 18.92 6.33 -1.56
N SER A 218 17.71 6.08 -1.06
CA SER A 218 17.48 5.15 0.06
C SER A 218 17.73 3.68 -0.29
N VAL A 219 17.54 3.31 -1.57
CA VAL A 219 17.83 1.97 -2.09
C VAL A 219 19.32 1.81 -2.41
N LYS A 220 19.97 2.85 -2.95
CA LYS A 220 21.38 2.87 -3.33
C LYS A 220 22.29 2.64 -2.12
N SER A 221 21.98 3.27 -0.99
CA SER A 221 22.74 3.07 0.26
C SER A 221 22.64 1.65 0.81
N ALA A 222 21.66 0.88 0.34
CA ALA A 222 21.41 -0.51 0.68
C ALA A 222 22.03 -1.52 -0.31
N LEU A 223 22.42 -1.08 -1.51
CA LEU A 223 22.93 -1.96 -2.57
C LEU A 223 24.47 -2.01 -2.64
N PRO A 224 25.06 -3.12 -3.11
CA PRO A 224 26.48 -3.21 -3.45
C PRO A 224 26.87 -2.15 -4.51
N PRO A 225 28.12 -1.64 -4.50
CA PRO A 225 28.55 -0.55 -5.39
C PRO A 225 28.28 -0.78 -6.89
N GLY A 226 28.41 -2.02 -7.38
CA GLY A 226 28.15 -2.36 -8.78
C GLY A 226 26.67 -2.34 -9.16
N GLU A 227 25.78 -2.74 -8.24
CA GLU A 227 24.32 -2.71 -8.45
C GLU A 227 23.77 -1.31 -8.26
N ALA A 228 24.31 -0.56 -7.29
CA ALA A 228 24.04 0.85 -7.11
C ALA A 228 24.35 1.67 -8.38
N ALA A 229 25.51 1.45 -9.01
CA ALA A 229 25.88 2.14 -10.24
C ALA A 229 24.99 1.73 -11.44
N LYS A 230 24.54 0.46 -11.49
CA LYS A 230 23.60 0.00 -12.50
C LYS A 230 22.22 0.65 -12.34
N LEU A 231 21.71 0.69 -11.11
CA LEU A 231 20.44 1.34 -10.77
C LEU A 231 20.49 2.84 -11.09
N GLU A 232 21.59 3.53 -10.81
CA GLU A 232 21.79 4.94 -11.19
C GLU A 232 21.74 5.17 -12.69
N ASN A 233 22.35 4.29 -13.50
CA ASN A 233 22.30 4.40 -14.95
C ASN A 233 20.90 4.11 -15.52
N GLU A 234 20.17 3.14 -14.96
CA GLU A 234 18.80 2.81 -15.37
C GLU A 234 17.81 3.94 -15.00
N THR A 235 18.05 4.62 -13.89
CA THR A 235 17.16 5.68 -13.37
C THR A 235 17.49 7.08 -13.89
N ALA A 236 18.73 7.31 -14.33
CA ALA A 236 19.07 8.43 -15.20
C ALA A 236 18.27 8.40 -16.53
N GLY A 237 17.68 7.24 -16.87
CA GLY A 237 16.80 7.04 -18.01
C GLY A 237 15.34 7.49 -17.82
N ILE A 238 14.93 7.99 -16.64
CA ILE A 238 13.56 8.51 -16.46
C ILE A 238 13.43 9.86 -17.17
N THR A 239 12.86 9.79 -18.37
CA THR A 239 12.65 10.94 -19.24
C THR A 239 11.46 11.77 -18.79
N ASP A 240 11.47 13.06 -19.14
CA ASP A 240 10.28 13.92 -18.99
C ASP A 240 9.07 13.34 -19.72
N GLN A 241 9.29 12.60 -20.80
CA GLN A 241 8.24 11.91 -21.54
C GLN A 241 7.58 10.79 -20.70
N GLN A 242 8.36 9.95 -20.02
CA GLN A 242 7.80 8.92 -19.13
C GLN A 242 7.02 9.53 -17.97
N ILE A 243 7.51 10.64 -17.41
CA ILE A 243 6.78 11.37 -16.36
C ILE A 243 5.49 11.97 -16.91
N ALA A 244 5.51 12.52 -18.11
CA ALA A 244 4.32 13.05 -18.77
C ALA A 244 3.28 11.94 -19.04
N GLU A 245 3.71 10.75 -19.48
CA GLU A 245 2.82 9.60 -19.65
C GLU A 245 2.23 9.13 -18.30
N VAL A 246 3.02 9.10 -17.22
CA VAL A 246 2.50 8.80 -15.87
C VAL A 246 1.45 9.84 -15.45
N LYS A 247 1.74 11.13 -15.58
CA LYS A 247 0.76 12.19 -15.27
C LYS A 247 -0.50 12.06 -16.11
N LYS A 248 -0.38 11.69 -17.38
CA LYS A 248 -1.50 11.45 -18.28
C LYS A 248 -2.36 10.27 -17.85
N MET A 249 -1.79 9.21 -17.29
CA MET A 249 -2.55 8.08 -16.74
C MET A 249 -3.44 8.47 -15.56
N PHE A 250 -3.00 9.44 -14.74
CA PHE A 250 -3.75 9.93 -13.57
C PHE A 250 -4.59 11.18 -13.86
N LYS A 251 -4.60 11.66 -15.10
CA LYS A 251 -5.37 12.86 -15.48
C LYS A 251 -6.87 12.64 -15.25
N GLY A 252 -7.49 13.50 -14.45
CA GLY A 252 -8.90 13.38 -14.08
C GLY A 252 -9.23 12.18 -13.17
N VAL A 253 -8.22 11.46 -12.66
CA VAL A 253 -8.43 10.38 -11.69
C VAL A 253 -8.71 10.99 -10.33
N VAL A 254 -9.87 10.65 -9.77
CA VAL A 254 -10.23 10.98 -8.40
C VAL A 254 -10.22 9.69 -7.59
N ALA A 255 -9.24 9.55 -6.70
CA ALA A 255 -9.23 8.45 -5.75
C ALA A 255 -10.20 8.76 -4.60
N THR A 256 -10.93 7.75 -4.14
CA THR A 256 -11.76 7.86 -2.94
C THR A 256 -11.06 7.12 -1.81
N TYR A 257 -10.76 7.84 -0.73
CA TYR A 257 -10.21 7.27 0.49
C TYR A 257 -11.24 7.38 1.60
N GLU A 258 -11.53 6.26 2.24
CA GLU A 258 -12.47 6.14 3.33
C GLU A 258 -11.75 5.64 4.58
N LEU A 259 -12.11 6.18 5.74
CA LEU A 259 -11.54 5.81 7.02
C LEU A 259 -12.64 5.73 8.08
N TRP A 260 -12.67 4.63 8.81
CA TRP A 260 -13.52 4.44 9.98
C TRP A 260 -12.66 4.43 11.24
N VAL A 261 -13.00 5.35 12.15
CA VAL A 261 -12.27 5.57 13.40
C VAL A 261 -13.20 5.35 14.58
N ASP A 262 -12.80 4.59 15.60
CA ASP A 262 -13.62 4.41 16.81
C ASP A 262 -13.58 5.61 17.76
N GLY A 263 -14.34 5.55 18.86
CA GLY A 263 -14.38 6.60 19.88
C GLY A 263 -13.05 6.85 20.62
N GLN A 264 -12.06 5.97 20.47
CA GLN A 264 -10.71 6.14 21.02
C GLN A 264 -9.74 6.74 20.00
N GLY A 265 -10.21 6.99 18.78
CA GLY A 265 -9.37 7.47 17.69
C GLY A 265 -8.57 6.35 17.02
N LEU A 266 -8.91 5.08 17.21
CA LEU A 266 -8.24 3.97 16.53
C LEU A 266 -8.86 3.75 15.15
N PRO A 267 -8.05 3.67 14.08
CA PRO A 267 -8.51 3.14 12.81
C PRO A 267 -9.06 1.72 13.04
N VAL A 268 -10.27 1.48 12.56
CA VAL A 268 -10.93 0.16 12.53
C VAL A 268 -10.93 -0.38 11.11
N LYS A 269 -11.14 0.50 10.13
CA LYS A 269 -11.11 0.17 8.71
C LYS A 269 -10.59 1.35 7.90
N SER A 270 -9.92 1.08 6.79
CA SER A 270 -9.71 2.05 5.72
C SER A 270 -10.01 1.39 4.37
N SER A 271 -10.40 2.18 3.38
CA SER A 271 -10.68 1.73 2.02
C SER A 271 -10.14 2.77 1.04
N MET A 272 -9.48 2.33 -0.02
CA MET A 272 -9.02 3.19 -1.10
C MET A 272 -9.52 2.63 -2.43
N ASP A 273 -10.25 3.43 -3.19
CA ASP A 273 -10.67 3.12 -4.55
C ASP A 273 -9.96 4.08 -5.52
N MET A 274 -9.17 3.52 -6.43
CA MET A 274 -8.50 4.24 -7.50
C MET A 274 -9.01 3.79 -8.87
N PRO A 275 -9.80 4.62 -9.58
CA PRO A 275 -10.20 4.34 -10.94
C PRO A 275 -9.05 4.67 -11.90
N ILE A 276 -8.35 3.65 -12.40
CA ILE A 276 -7.26 3.80 -13.38
C ILE A 276 -7.72 3.21 -14.70
N GLN A 277 -7.79 4.03 -15.76
CA GLN A 277 -8.14 3.60 -17.12
C GLN A 277 -9.48 2.82 -17.21
N GLY A 278 -10.48 3.21 -16.42
CA GLY A 278 -11.80 2.56 -16.40
C GLY A 278 -11.85 1.22 -15.64
N LYS A 279 -10.75 0.81 -15.01
CA LYS A 279 -10.69 -0.29 -14.05
C LYS A 279 -10.48 0.30 -12.65
N SER A 280 -11.26 -0.12 -11.67
CA SER A 280 -11.02 0.24 -10.28
C SER A 280 -10.01 -0.74 -9.67
N THR A 281 -9.04 -0.19 -8.95
CA THR A 281 -8.24 -0.93 -7.98
C THR A 281 -8.75 -0.54 -6.61
N LYS A 282 -9.29 -1.51 -5.87
CA LYS A 282 -9.78 -1.31 -4.51
C LYS A 282 -8.83 -1.92 -3.49
N MET A 283 -8.61 -1.23 -2.39
CA MET A 283 -7.76 -1.66 -1.29
C MET A 283 -8.52 -1.45 0.02
N ASP A 284 -8.99 -2.53 0.65
CA ASP A 284 -9.62 -2.49 1.97
C ASP A 284 -8.62 -2.95 3.03
N MET A 285 -8.46 -2.19 4.11
CA MET A 285 -7.69 -2.58 5.29
C MET A 285 -8.60 -2.63 6.51
N VAL A 286 -8.51 -3.69 7.32
CA VAL A 286 -9.19 -3.81 8.62
C VAL A 286 -8.15 -3.95 9.70
N TYR A 287 -8.24 -3.10 10.72
CA TYR A 287 -7.27 -3.03 11.81
C TYR A 287 -7.86 -3.69 13.07
N SER A 288 -7.02 -4.43 13.79
CA SER A 288 -7.41 -5.16 14.99
C SER A 288 -6.22 -5.40 15.91
N GLU A 289 -6.47 -5.92 17.11
CA GLU A 289 -5.44 -6.37 18.05
C GLU A 289 -4.39 -5.30 18.42
N TRP A 290 -4.77 -4.02 18.41
CA TRP A 290 -3.93 -2.90 18.82
C TRP A 290 -3.28 -3.14 20.19
N GLY A 291 -1.94 -3.06 20.25
CA GLY A 291 -1.10 -3.24 21.43
C GLY A 291 -1.01 -4.67 21.97
N LYS A 292 -1.55 -5.67 21.26
CA LYS A 292 -1.60 -7.07 21.73
C LYS A 292 -0.70 -8.00 20.92
N VAL A 293 -0.25 -7.56 19.75
CA VAL A 293 0.50 -8.40 18.80
C VAL A 293 1.98 -8.43 19.17
N THR A 294 2.57 -9.61 19.10
CA THR A 294 4.01 -9.85 19.14
C THR A 294 4.44 -10.64 17.91
N VAL A 295 5.56 -10.27 17.31
CA VAL A 295 6.14 -10.98 16.16
C VAL A 295 7.34 -11.79 16.65
N GLN A 296 7.42 -13.06 16.25
CA GLN A 296 8.46 -13.98 16.72
C GLN A 296 9.11 -14.73 15.55
N ALA A 297 10.36 -15.13 15.74
CA ALA A 297 11.06 -15.99 14.79
C ALA A 297 10.36 -17.35 14.69
N PRO A 298 10.34 -17.99 13.50
CA PRO A 298 9.92 -19.36 13.37
C PRO A 298 10.78 -20.32 14.21
N PRO A 299 10.28 -21.52 14.54
CA PRO A 299 11.04 -22.53 15.27
C PRO A 299 12.36 -22.86 14.56
N ALA A 300 13.47 -22.90 15.31
CA ALA A 300 14.80 -23.10 14.75
C ALA A 300 14.96 -24.47 14.07
N ASP A 301 14.29 -25.52 14.59
CA ASP A 301 14.26 -26.86 14.01
C ASP A 301 13.48 -26.92 12.68
N LYS A 302 12.60 -25.95 12.43
CA LYS A 302 11.83 -25.78 11.19
C LYS A 302 12.46 -24.78 10.21
N THR A 303 13.63 -24.27 10.54
CA THR A 303 14.31 -23.22 9.78
C THR A 303 15.64 -23.71 9.21
N VAL A 304 15.92 -23.36 7.96
CA VAL A 304 17.20 -23.54 7.29
C VAL A 304 17.77 -22.17 6.91
N ASP A 305 19.07 -21.95 7.10
CA ASP A 305 19.70 -20.75 6.60
C ASP A 305 19.80 -20.81 5.07
N MET A 306 19.56 -19.70 4.37
CA MET A 306 19.60 -19.63 2.91
C MET A 306 20.90 -20.17 2.31
N LYS A 307 22.04 -19.95 2.99
CA LYS A 307 23.36 -20.45 2.58
C LYS A 307 23.46 -21.98 2.57
N ASP A 308 22.60 -22.66 3.33
CA ASP A 308 22.58 -24.11 3.50
C ASP A 308 21.50 -24.78 2.64
N VAL A 309 20.67 -23.99 1.95
CA VAL A 309 19.72 -24.51 0.95
C VAL A 309 20.51 -24.95 -0.28
N LYS A 310 20.44 -26.24 -0.60
CA LYS A 310 21.09 -26.80 -1.80
C LYS A 310 20.37 -26.28 -3.05
N GLN A 311 21.12 -25.63 -3.95
CA GLN A 311 20.65 -25.27 -5.30
C GLN A 311 20.68 -26.47 -6.24
#